data_AF-A0A371YTA9-F1
#
_entry.id   AF-A0A371YTA9-F1
#
_cell.length_a   1.000
_cell.length_b   1.000
_cell.length_c   1.000
_cell.angle_alpha   90.00
_cell.angle_beta   90.00
_cell.angle_gamma   90.00
#
_symmetry.space_group_name_H-M   'P 1'
#
loop_
_entity.id
_entity.type
_entity.pdbx_description
1 polymer ?
#
loop_
_entity_poly.entity_id
_entity_poly.type
_entity_poly.pdbx_seq_one_letter_code
_entity_poly.pdbx_strand_id
1 'polypeptide(L)'
;MKRTYLSHLLKAMMSSGILFTAPSLLQVQASDLQIYAGPGTAGQKTLIMMLDRSGSMGVIRDNAANHSIVADYPDLFTYQTCSSGLDENGNSVNRTKFSTETKTDLIFPDISYKRIYCKKNGNPKLYSDRMTRLKDGMFDLLNSTDPKLEKVYIGLGYYSAEDDVSGVIKVPAKELGAINSNHRKDLKKAIAALSAGSSTPTSHAYAEAAAYLLGTTTTNPVYNFVNKPLIEAWYSASNNSYTAYRLCDKAEGETCLSSWGAFVYQPVPAGYTYLKAYSEGGWNKRLYQKNQGTSDIISAATDSGFAKSISTSKNAGQTVYNSPLPTTAATCDGQGVYILSDGQPNNTNDARSNAIMAKALNQTSFSCDVSNGLTN
;
A
#
# COMPACT_ATOMS: atom_id res chain seq x y z
N MET A 1 -23.82 9.83 12.40
CA MET A 1 -23.27 11.04 11.75
C MET A 1 -21.74 11.10 11.73
N LYS A 2 -21.02 10.95 12.87
CA LYS A 2 -19.54 11.00 12.97
C LYS A 2 -18.73 10.08 12.01
N ARG A 3 -19.21 8.86 11.74
CA ARG A 3 -18.54 7.89 10.84
C ARG A 3 -18.80 8.15 9.35
N THR A 4 -19.92 8.80 9.03
CA THR A 4 -20.36 8.99 7.65
C THR A 4 -19.52 10.08 6.96
N TYR A 5 -19.23 11.19 7.64
CA TYR A 5 -18.43 12.29 7.08
C TYR A 5 -16.95 11.93 6.87
N LEU A 6 -16.31 11.27 7.86
CA LEU A 6 -14.93 10.81 7.72
C LEU A 6 -14.79 9.68 6.69
N SER A 7 -15.80 8.81 6.58
CA SER A 7 -15.88 7.82 5.49
C SER A 7 -15.94 8.49 4.11
N HIS A 8 -16.67 9.59 3.96
CA HIS A 8 -16.73 10.35 2.70
C HIS A 8 -15.41 11.09 2.41
N LEU A 9 -14.74 11.61 3.44
CA LEU A 9 -13.47 12.34 3.30
C LEU A 9 -12.29 11.39 2.98
N LEU A 10 -12.27 10.19 3.58
CA LEU A 10 -11.34 9.12 3.22
C LEU A 10 -11.59 8.58 1.81
N LYS A 11 -12.86 8.44 1.41
CA LYS A 11 -13.23 8.10 0.02
C LYS A 11 -12.71 9.16 -0.97
N ALA A 12 -12.80 10.45 -0.62
CA ALA A 12 -12.31 11.55 -1.45
C ALA A 12 -10.77 11.64 -1.52
N MET A 13 -10.06 11.37 -0.40
CA MET A 13 -8.60 11.35 -0.37
C MET A 13 -7.97 10.19 -1.15
N MET A 14 -8.73 9.12 -1.39
CA MET A 14 -8.30 7.97 -2.20
C MET A 14 -8.53 8.18 -3.70
N SER A 15 -9.28 9.21 -4.11
CA SER A 15 -9.69 9.38 -5.52
C SER A 15 -8.93 10.45 -6.31
N SER A 16 -8.24 11.42 -5.69
CA SER A 16 -7.46 12.41 -6.46
C SER A 16 -6.69 13.40 -5.57
N GLY A 17 -5.45 13.73 -5.96
CA GLY A 17 -4.83 14.99 -5.54
C GLY A 17 -5.33 16.13 -6.44
N ILE A 18 -5.83 17.23 -5.87
CA ILE A 18 -5.72 18.64 -6.34
C ILE A 18 -6.62 19.58 -5.49
N LEU A 19 -6.17 20.85 -5.41
CA LEU A 19 -6.76 22.05 -4.79
C LEU A 19 -8.23 22.32 -5.16
N PHE A 20 -8.97 22.92 -4.21
CA PHE A 20 -10.35 23.40 -4.38
C PHE A 20 -10.43 24.92 -4.62
N THR A 21 -11.24 25.33 -5.60
CA THR A 21 -12.00 26.58 -5.55
C THR A 21 -13.41 26.36 -6.09
N ALA A 22 -14.43 26.59 -5.28
CA ALA A 22 -15.80 26.90 -5.72
C ALA A 22 -16.51 27.76 -4.63
N PRO A 23 -17.37 28.72 -5.02
CA PRO A 23 -17.83 29.80 -4.14
C PRO A 23 -19.02 29.45 -3.25
N SER A 24 -19.15 30.27 -2.21
CA SER A 24 -19.94 30.19 -0.98
C SER A 24 -21.43 30.56 -1.09
N LEU A 25 -22.21 30.12 -0.08
CA LEU A 25 -23.17 30.87 0.76
C LEU A 25 -23.74 29.83 1.77
N LEU A 26 -23.64 29.87 3.10
CA LEU A 26 -23.44 30.93 4.11
C LEU A 26 -22.32 30.54 5.10
N GLN A 27 -21.53 31.54 5.47
CA GLN A 27 -20.29 31.50 6.26
C GLN A 27 -20.47 31.05 7.72
N VAL A 28 -19.72 30.02 8.13
CA VAL A 28 -18.59 30.31 9.03
C VAL A 28 -17.36 30.16 8.15
N GLN A 29 -16.78 31.30 7.83
CA GLN A 29 -15.69 31.42 6.88
C GLN A 29 -14.42 30.84 7.53
N ALA A 30 -14.17 29.56 7.33
CA ALA A 30 -12.80 29.06 7.39
C ALA A 30 -12.07 29.70 6.20
N SER A 31 -11.44 30.86 6.42
CA SER A 31 -10.53 31.42 5.44
C SER A 31 -9.36 30.45 5.27
N ASP A 32 -8.75 30.43 4.09
CA ASP A 32 -7.56 29.60 3.76
C ASP A 32 -6.41 29.75 4.77
N LEU A 33 -6.46 30.74 5.65
CA LEU A 33 -5.54 30.91 6.77
C LEU A 33 -5.69 29.85 7.89
N GLN A 34 -6.85 29.18 8.02
CA GLN A 34 -7.08 28.18 9.07
C GLN A 34 -6.48 26.81 8.76
N ILE A 35 -6.20 26.49 7.49
CA ILE A 35 -5.39 25.32 7.10
C ILE A 35 -3.91 25.59 7.40
N TYR A 36 -3.48 26.86 7.26
CA TYR A 36 -2.15 27.34 7.66
C TYR A 36 -2.05 27.81 9.12
N ALA A 37 -3.11 27.67 9.93
CA ALA A 37 -3.02 27.94 11.35
C ALA A 37 -1.96 26.99 11.92
N GLY A 38 -0.79 27.55 12.22
CA GLY A 38 0.34 26.80 12.73
C GLY A 38 -0.09 25.91 13.90
N PRO A 39 0.48 24.72 14.08
CA PRO A 39 0.20 23.92 15.25
C PRO A 39 0.32 24.78 16.53
N GLY A 40 -0.75 24.88 17.32
CA GLY A 40 -0.78 25.73 18.51
C GLY A 40 -2.09 26.46 18.80
N THR A 41 -2.99 26.61 17.82
CA THR A 41 -4.29 27.27 18.00
C THR A 41 -5.42 26.42 17.45
N ALA A 42 -6.13 25.77 18.40
CA ALA A 42 -7.32 24.92 18.25
C ALA A 42 -7.14 23.63 17.41
N GLY A 43 -7.49 22.48 18.00
CA GLY A 43 -7.60 21.16 17.34
C GLY A 43 -6.38 20.24 17.41
N GLN A 44 -6.62 18.94 17.61
CA GLN A 44 -5.59 17.89 17.59
C GLN A 44 -5.17 17.62 16.15
N LYS A 45 -3.86 17.69 15.88
CA LYS A 45 -3.27 17.32 14.59
C LYS A 45 -2.74 15.90 14.65
N THR A 46 -3.31 14.99 13.89
CA THR A 46 -2.92 13.57 13.86
C THR A 46 -2.40 13.19 12.47
N LEU A 47 -1.15 12.74 12.43
CA LEU A 47 -0.42 12.32 11.26
C LEU A 47 -0.09 10.82 11.38
N ILE A 48 -0.61 10.01 10.47
CA ILE A 48 -0.23 8.60 10.35
C ILE A 48 0.65 8.45 9.13
N MET A 49 1.92 8.09 9.36
CA MET A 49 2.88 7.88 8.30
C MET A 49 2.93 6.40 7.96
N MET A 50 2.81 6.05 6.69
CA MET A 50 3.00 4.72 6.17
C MET A 50 4.20 4.77 5.23
N LEU A 51 5.31 4.16 5.66
CA LEU A 51 6.58 4.22 4.93
C LEU A 51 6.79 3.00 4.05
N ASP A 52 7.07 3.21 2.78
CA ASP A 52 7.46 2.18 1.85
C ASP A 52 8.85 1.64 2.20
N ARG A 53 8.93 0.33 2.36
CA ARG A 53 10.17 -0.42 2.53
C ARG A 53 10.33 -1.49 1.46
N SER A 54 9.61 -1.37 0.34
CA SER A 54 9.71 -2.28 -0.81
C SER A 54 11.15 -2.38 -1.32
N GLY A 55 11.42 -3.42 -2.09
CA GLY A 55 12.74 -3.68 -2.66
C GLY A 55 13.31 -2.49 -3.45
N SER A 56 12.46 -1.72 -4.15
CA SER A 56 12.88 -0.54 -4.92
C SER A 56 13.51 0.56 -4.08
N MET A 57 13.24 0.58 -2.76
CA MET A 57 13.75 1.60 -1.87
C MET A 57 15.26 1.48 -1.61
N GLY A 58 15.87 0.31 -1.80
CA GLY A 58 17.24 0.07 -1.37
C GLY A 58 18.11 -0.64 -2.39
N VAL A 59 19.19 -1.22 -1.87
CA VAL A 59 20.12 -2.05 -2.62
C VAL A 59 19.80 -3.52 -2.34
N ILE A 60 19.13 -4.19 -3.29
CA ILE A 60 18.84 -5.63 -3.20
C ILE A 60 20.03 -6.42 -3.77
N ARG A 61 20.97 -6.82 -2.90
CA ARG A 61 22.14 -7.70 -3.18
C ARG A 61 23.12 -7.18 -4.26
N ASP A 62 24.35 -7.70 -4.30
CA ASP A 62 25.49 -7.21 -5.12
C ASP A 62 25.35 -7.39 -6.66
N ASN A 63 24.14 -7.24 -7.22
CA ASN A 63 23.86 -7.27 -8.65
C ASN A 63 23.24 -5.93 -9.10
N ALA A 64 23.98 -5.23 -9.96
CA ALA A 64 23.81 -3.82 -10.34
C ALA A 64 22.52 -3.45 -11.10
N ALA A 65 21.58 -4.38 -11.34
CA ALA A 65 20.41 -4.11 -12.18
C ALA A 65 19.17 -3.60 -11.42
N ASN A 66 19.07 -3.86 -10.11
CA ASN A 66 17.84 -3.62 -9.33
C ASN A 66 18.10 -2.76 -8.08
N HIS A 67 18.80 -1.63 -8.23
CA HIS A 67 19.13 -0.74 -7.10
C HIS A 67 18.57 0.66 -7.30
N SER A 68 18.08 1.26 -6.21
CA SER A 68 17.47 2.59 -6.28
C SER A 68 18.46 3.68 -6.72
N ILE A 69 19.75 3.57 -6.38
CA ILE A 69 20.79 4.54 -6.78
C ILE A 69 20.98 4.50 -8.30
N VAL A 70 20.93 3.31 -8.88
CA VAL A 70 21.10 3.10 -10.32
C VAL A 70 19.93 3.70 -11.09
N ALA A 71 18.72 3.44 -10.60
CA ALA A 71 17.49 3.99 -11.18
C ALA A 71 17.43 5.52 -11.10
N ASP A 72 17.87 6.11 -9.97
CA ASP A 72 17.75 7.55 -9.73
C ASP A 72 18.92 8.37 -10.28
N TYR A 73 20.08 7.74 -10.48
CA TYR A 73 21.31 8.40 -10.89
C TYR A 73 22.01 7.64 -12.04
N PRO A 74 21.36 7.50 -13.21
CA PRO A 74 21.89 6.71 -14.33
C PRO A 74 23.27 7.20 -14.82
N ASP A 75 23.52 8.51 -14.74
CA ASP A 75 24.79 9.12 -15.16
C ASP A 75 26.00 8.66 -14.35
N LEU A 76 25.80 8.11 -13.14
CA LEU A 76 26.88 7.59 -12.31
C LEU A 76 27.51 6.31 -12.86
N PHE A 77 26.84 5.58 -13.77
CA PHE A 77 27.37 4.33 -14.34
C PHE A 77 28.58 4.52 -15.25
N THR A 78 28.69 5.69 -15.86
CA THR A 78 29.84 6.04 -16.71
C THR A 78 31.09 6.33 -15.90
N TYR A 79 30.96 6.51 -14.58
CA TYR A 79 32.06 6.86 -13.69
C TYR A 79 32.50 5.64 -12.86
N GLN A 80 33.78 5.29 -12.98
CA GLN A 80 34.49 4.20 -12.31
C GLN A 80 34.38 4.20 -10.76
N THR A 81 33.86 5.27 -10.15
CA THR A 81 33.82 5.49 -8.70
C THR A 81 32.73 4.73 -7.96
N CYS A 82 31.71 4.26 -8.67
CA CYS A 82 30.72 3.34 -8.11
C CYS A 82 30.86 1.92 -8.66
N SER A 83 31.74 1.64 -9.63
CA SER A 83 31.62 0.48 -10.52
C SER A 83 32.66 -0.65 -10.31
N SER A 84 33.54 -0.57 -9.30
CA SER A 84 34.61 -1.56 -9.13
C SER A 84 34.56 -2.27 -7.76
N GLY A 85 34.07 -3.50 -7.78
CA GLY A 85 34.34 -4.52 -6.75
C GLY A 85 35.33 -5.55 -7.29
N LEU A 86 36.07 -6.20 -6.39
CA LEU A 86 36.78 -7.43 -6.69
C LEU A 86 35.87 -8.61 -6.30
N ASP A 87 35.86 -9.72 -7.06
CA ASP A 87 35.21 -10.95 -6.62
C ASP A 87 35.99 -11.60 -5.45
N GLU A 88 35.48 -12.72 -4.93
CA GLU A 88 36.11 -13.49 -3.86
C GLU A 88 37.52 -14.01 -4.23
N ASN A 89 37.91 -13.93 -5.50
CA ASN A 89 39.21 -14.33 -6.03
C ASN A 89 40.10 -13.12 -6.39
N GLY A 90 39.67 -11.89 -6.10
CA GLY A 90 40.44 -10.68 -6.38
C GLY A 90 40.35 -10.17 -7.83
N ASN A 91 39.46 -10.71 -8.66
CA ASN A 91 39.27 -10.23 -10.03
C ASN A 91 38.34 -9.02 -10.07
N SER A 92 38.67 -8.01 -10.89
CA SER A 92 37.78 -6.90 -11.19
C SER A 92 36.46 -7.42 -11.76
N VAL A 93 35.40 -7.37 -10.96
CA VAL A 93 34.04 -7.54 -11.43
C VAL A 93 33.46 -6.15 -11.68
N ASN A 94 32.78 -5.99 -12.81
CA ASN A 94 31.95 -4.81 -13.11
C ASN A 94 30.71 -4.74 -12.19
N ARG A 95 30.89 -4.98 -10.88
CA ARG A 95 29.85 -4.89 -9.86
C ARG A 95 30.01 -3.57 -9.12
N THR A 96 28.91 -2.87 -8.99
CA THR A 96 28.85 -1.54 -8.39
C THR A 96 29.11 -1.64 -6.87
N LYS A 97 30.27 -1.16 -6.39
CA LYS A 97 30.59 -1.12 -4.96
C LYS A 97 30.11 0.20 -4.36
N PHE A 98 29.07 0.13 -3.53
CA PHE A 98 28.57 1.28 -2.77
C PHE A 98 29.40 1.52 -1.52
N SER A 99 29.50 2.78 -1.12
CA SER A 99 30.02 3.14 0.19
C SER A 99 28.93 3.05 1.24
N THR A 100 29.32 2.69 2.46
CA THR A 100 28.42 2.60 3.60
C THR A 100 28.99 3.32 4.78
N GLU A 101 28.15 4.03 5.52
CA GLU A 101 28.52 4.62 6.81
C GLU A 101 27.42 4.37 7.83
N THR A 102 27.77 4.46 9.11
CA THR A 102 26.81 4.41 10.21
C THR A 102 26.53 5.84 10.67
N LYS A 103 25.27 6.26 10.62
CA LYS A 103 24.84 7.55 11.18
C LYS A 103 24.20 7.30 12.54
N THR A 104 24.76 7.93 13.56
CA THR A 104 24.26 7.90 14.94
C THR A 104 23.49 9.17 15.25
N ASP A 105 22.34 9.02 15.91
CA ASP A 105 21.56 10.17 16.35
C ASP A 105 22.27 10.93 17.47
N LEU A 106 22.26 12.27 17.39
CA LEU A 106 22.94 13.12 18.38
C LEU A 106 22.22 13.16 19.74
N ILE A 107 20.90 12.95 19.75
CA ILE A 107 20.06 13.08 20.95
C ILE A 107 19.87 11.74 21.63
N PHE A 108 19.80 10.66 20.84
CA PHE A 108 19.75 9.28 21.30
C PHE A 108 20.94 8.49 20.73
N PRO A 109 22.12 8.56 21.35
CA PRO A 109 23.33 7.90 20.84
C PRO A 109 23.23 6.37 20.74
N ASP A 110 22.23 5.76 21.40
CA ASP A 110 21.90 4.33 21.28
C ASP A 110 21.17 3.98 19.96
N ILE A 111 20.79 4.97 19.16
CA ILE A 111 20.11 4.80 17.88
C ILE A 111 21.05 5.18 16.75
N SER A 112 21.33 4.21 15.88
CA SER A 112 22.07 4.43 14.64
C SER A 112 21.47 3.64 13.49
N TYR A 113 21.76 4.07 12.26
CA TYR A 113 21.35 3.36 11.06
C TYR A 113 22.43 3.43 9.98
N LYS A 114 22.44 2.41 9.12
CA LYS A 114 23.32 2.32 7.96
C LYS A 114 22.81 3.26 6.86
N ARG A 115 23.71 4.09 6.32
CA ARG A 115 23.52 4.85 5.08
C ARG A 115 24.27 4.15 3.96
N ILE A 116 23.68 4.11 2.77
CA ILE A 116 24.26 3.55 1.56
C ILE A 116 24.28 4.63 0.49
N TYR A 117 25.46 4.90 -0.08
CA TYR A 117 25.62 5.97 -1.05
C TYR A 117 26.76 5.73 -2.05
N CYS A 118 26.74 6.56 -3.08
CA CYS A 118 27.75 6.72 -4.11
C CYS A 118 28.39 8.11 -4.05
N LYS A 119 29.67 8.23 -4.41
CA LYS A 119 30.37 9.51 -4.58
C LYS A 119 30.94 9.60 -6.00
N LYS A 120 30.90 10.80 -6.59
CA LYS A 120 31.61 11.12 -7.84
C LYS A 120 32.93 11.78 -7.48
N ASN A 121 34.03 11.39 -8.13
CA ASN A 121 35.35 12.00 -7.89
C ASN A 121 35.28 13.52 -8.10
N GLY A 122 35.84 14.27 -7.14
CA GLY A 122 35.83 15.74 -7.16
C GLY A 122 34.46 16.38 -6.88
N ASN A 123 33.42 15.61 -6.54
CA ASN A 123 32.11 16.14 -6.17
C ASN A 123 31.79 15.80 -4.69
N PRO A 124 31.48 16.80 -3.85
CA PRO A 124 31.14 16.57 -2.45
C PRO A 124 29.76 15.92 -2.24
N LYS A 125 28.90 15.88 -3.27
CA LYS A 125 27.53 15.34 -3.19
C LYS A 125 27.53 13.83 -2.96
N LEU A 126 26.72 13.40 -2.00
CA LEU A 126 26.40 11.98 -1.75
C LEU A 126 25.15 11.58 -2.53
N TYR A 127 25.25 10.51 -3.29
CA TYR A 127 24.15 9.94 -4.06
C TYR A 127 23.64 8.70 -3.33
N SER A 128 22.67 8.90 -2.45
CA SER A 128 22.20 7.86 -1.51
C SER A 128 21.01 7.08 -2.06
N ASP A 129 20.84 5.84 -1.62
CA ASP A 129 19.63 5.06 -1.94
C ASP A 129 18.37 5.72 -1.35
N ARG A 130 17.20 5.32 -1.85
CA ARG A 130 15.91 5.95 -1.47
C ARG A 130 15.61 5.70 0.02
N MET A 131 15.97 4.54 0.54
CA MET A 131 15.86 4.16 1.95
C MET A 131 16.74 5.04 2.84
N THR A 132 17.98 5.33 2.46
CA THR A 132 18.84 6.28 3.18
C THR A 132 18.24 7.68 3.19
N ARG A 133 17.75 8.16 2.04
CA ARG A 133 17.10 9.48 1.95
C ARG A 133 15.84 9.56 2.79
N LEU A 134 15.02 8.51 2.79
CA LEU A 134 13.85 8.40 3.64
C LEU A 134 14.25 8.49 5.12
N LYS A 135 15.20 7.67 5.57
CA LYS A 135 15.68 7.70 6.96
C LYS A 135 16.25 9.06 7.33
N ASP A 136 17.07 9.66 6.46
CA ASP A 136 17.63 10.99 6.70
C ASP A 136 16.53 12.04 6.86
N GLY A 137 15.58 12.14 5.93
CA GLY A 137 14.49 13.11 6.02
C GLY A 137 13.56 12.89 7.22
N MET A 138 13.32 11.62 7.58
CA MET A 138 12.53 11.28 8.77
C MET A 138 13.27 11.63 10.07
N PHE A 139 14.58 11.42 10.15
CA PHE A 139 15.38 11.84 11.30
C PHE A 139 15.46 13.37 11.38
N ASP A 140 15.56 14.08 10.26
CA ASP A 140 15.54 15.54 10.23
C ASP A 140 14.19 16.09 10.74
N LEU A 141 13.06 15.51 10.33
CA LEU A 141 11.74 15.81 10.89
C LEU A 141 11.71 15.59 12.42
N LEU A 142 12.19 14.45 12.88
CA LEU A 142 12.19 14.09 14.30
C LEU A 142 13.26 14.81 15.13
N ASN A 143 14.21 15.50 14.49
CA ASN A 143 15.19 16.38 15.11
C ASN A 143 14.79 17.86 15.03
N SER A 144 13.67 18.19 14.38
CA SER A 144 13.19 19.56 14.36
C SER A 144 12.85 20.05 15.77
N THR A 145 13.41 21.21 16.12
CA THR A 145 13.14 21.96 17.35
C THR A 145 11.97 22.93 17.20
N ASP A 146 11.21 22.87 16.11
CA ASP A 146 10.02 23.72 15.95
C ASP A 146 8.97 23.34 17.02
N PRO A 147 8.65 24.25 17.96
CA PRO A 147 7.72 23.95 19.05
C PRO A 147 6.31 23.63 18.55
N LYS A 148 5.98 24.00 17.31
CA LYS A 148 4.71 23.65 16.67
C LYS A 148 4.57 22.12 16.52
N LEU A 149 5.68 21.41 16.27
CA LEU A 149 5.61 19.96 16.07
C LEU A 149 5.38 19.19 17.36
N GLU A 150 5.71 19.75 18.53
CA GLU A 150 5.60 19.04 19.81
C GLU A 150 4.18 18.56 20.10
N LYS A 151 3.17 19.35 19.72
CA LYS A 151 1.75 19.03 19.96
C LYS A 151 1.11 18.15 18.87
N VAL A 152 1.86 17.78 17.85
CA VAL A 152 1.34 16.95 16.74
C VAL A 152 1.37 15.49 17.17
N TYR A 153 0.28 14.77 16.94
CA TYR A 153 0.20 13.34 17.17
C TYR A 153 0.75 12.63 15.94
N ILE A 154 1.87 11.91 16.09
CA ILE A 154 2.51 11.21 14.98
C ILE A 154 2.52 9.71 15.25
N GLY A 155 1.90 8.94 14.36
CA GLY A 155 2.00 7.49 14.31
C GLY A 155 2.85 7.04 13.13
N LEU A 156 3.44 5.85 13.27
CA LEU A 156 4.27 5.27 12.21
C LEU A 156 3.83 3.84 11.92
N GLY A 157 3.63 3.58 10.64
CA GLY A 157 3.55 2.27 10.04
C GLY A 157 4.51 2.14 8.87
N TYR A 158 4.61 0.93 8.34
CA TYR A 158 5.38 0.66 7.14
C TYR A 158 4.72 -0.44 6.31
N TYR A 159 5.10 -0.52 5.05
CA TYR A 159 4.68 -1.55 4.13
C TYR A 159 5.79 -1.89 3.13
N SER A 160 5.97 -3.16 2.75
CA SER A 160 5.23 -4.31 3.26
C SER A 160 5.71 -4.76 4.67
N ALA A 161 4.91 -5.55 5.38
CA ALA A 161 5.22 -6.00 6.74
C ALA A 161 5.98 -7.33 6.76
N GLU A 162 7.14 -7.36 6.11
CA GLU A 162 7.97 -8.57 5.95
C GLU A 162 7.23 -9.70 5.23
N ASP A 163 6.22 -9.33 4.45
CA ASP A 163 5.52 -10.13 3.46
C ASP A 163 5.44 -9.32 2.17
N ASP A 164 4.62 -9.71 1.20
CA ASP A 164 4.48 -8.92 -0.03
C ASP A 164 3.15 -8.15 -0.11
N VAL A 165 2.36 -8.10 0.97
CA VAL A 165 0.93 -7.78 0.88
C VAL A 165 0.39 -6.87 1.97
N SER A 166 0.93 -6.86 3.19
CA SER A 166 0.31 -6.13 4.29
C SER A 166 1.05 -4.85 4.65
N GLY A 167 0.31 -3.84 5.08
CA GLY A 167 0.85 -2.68 5.79
C GLY A 167 0.57 -2.81 7.29
N VAL A 168 1.45 -2.29 8.15
CA VAL A 168 1.31 -2.42 9.61
C VAL A 168 1.45 -1.09 10.32
N ILE A 169 0.82 -0.97 11.49
CA ILE A 169 1.09 0.08 12.47
C ILE A 169 2.20 -0.41 13.41
N LYS A 170 3.35 0.28 13.39
CA LYS A 170 4.53 -0.10 14.17
C LYS A 170 4.67 0.70 15.45
N VAL A 171 4.37 1.99 15.40
CA VAL A 171 4.39 2.90 16.55
C VAL A 171 3.01 3.57 16.62
N PRO A 172 2.26 3.39 17.71
CA PRO A 172 0.96 4.03 17.85
C PRO A 172 1.13 5.55 17.89
N ALA A 173 0.17 6.29 17.34
CA ALA A 173 0.22 7.74 17.36
C ALA A 173 0.08 8.29 18.78
N LYS A 174 1.01 9.18 19.14
CA LYS A 174 1.01 9.96 20.38
C LYS A 174 1.54 11.34 20.07
N GLU A 175 1.29 12.28 20.98
CA GLU A 175 1.91 13.61 20.95
C GLU A 175 3.44 13.47 20.79
N LEU A 176 4.00 14.20 19.82
CA LEU A 176 5.40 14.10 19.44
C LEU A 176 6.32 14.52 20.60
N GLY A 177 5.92 15.54 21.33
CA GLY A 177 6.63 16.11 22.45
C GLY A 177 7.97 16.76 22.07
N ALA A 178 8.68 17.18 23.12
CA ALA A 178 10.01 17.77 23.04
C ALA A 178 11.00 16.84 22.32
N ILE A 179 12.11 17.40 21.85
CA ILE A 179 13.07 16.71 20.99
C ILE A 179 13.67 15.42 21.61
N ASN A 180 13.75 15.35 22.94
CA ASN A 180 14.24 14.21 23.72
C ASN A 180 13.11 13.32 24.27
N SER A 181 11.88 13.44 23.77
CA SER A 181 10.74 12.64 24.24
C SER A 181 10.92 11.14 23.94
N ASN A 182 10.32 10.30 24.79
CA ASN A 182 10.28 8.86 24.55
C ASN A 182 9.58 8.52 23.22
N HIS A 183 8.58 9.31 22.81
CA HIS A 183 7.85 9.04 21.57
C HIS A 183 8.72 9.29 20.33
N ARG A 184 9.51 10.37 20.29
CA ARG A 184 10.52 10.57 19.24
C ARG A 184 11.56 9.45 19.23
N LYS A 185 11.96 8.97 20.41
CA LYS A 185 12.87 7.83 20.55
C LYS A 185 12.28 6.56 19.91
N ASP A 186 11.02 6.24 20.19
CA ASP A 186 10.32 5.07 19.63
C ASP A 186 10.17 5.15 18.11
N LEU A 187 9.80 6.32 17.59
CA LEU A 187 9.74 6.58 16.14
C LEU A 187 11.11 6.39 15.48
N LYS A 188 12.17 7.01 16.03
CA LYS A 188 13.54 6.90 15.51
C LYS A 188 14.04 5.46 15.52
N LYS A 189 13.77 4.68 16.58
CA LYS A 189 14.11 3.25 16.63
C LYS A 189 13.45 2.47 15.50
N ALA A 190 12.14 2.69 15.29
CA ALA A 190 11.40 2.02 14.23
C ALA A 190 11.92 2.40 12.82
N ILE A 191 12.23 3.69 12.59
CA ILE A 191 12.77 4.17 11.30
C ILE A 191 14.19 3.65 11.05
N ALA A 192 15.06 3.66 12.07
CA ALA A 192 16.42 3.15 11.96
C ALA A 192 16.45 1.67 11.53
N ALA A 193 15.50 0.88 12.04
CA ALA A 193 15.35 -0.54 11.77
C ALA A 193 14.77 -0.87 10.39
N LEU A 194 14.30 0.10 9.61
CA LEU A 194 13.76 -0.16 8.26
C LEU A 194 14.83 -0.78 7.36
N SER A 195 14.44 -1.77 6.57
CA SER A 195 15.26 -2.33 5.51
C SER A 195 14.43 -2.57 4.27
N ALA A 196 15.01 -2.31 3.11
CA ALA A 196 14.35 -2.51 1.83
C ALA A 196 14.17 -4.00 1.54
N GLY A 197 13.00 -4.39 1.06
CA GLY A 197 12.66 -5.75 0.66
C GLY A 197 11.18 -5.86 0.32
N SER A 198 10.79 -6.95 -0.33
CA SER A 198 9.39 -7.27 -0.65
C SER A 198 8.70 -6.29 -1.62
N SER A 199 7.39 -6.47 -1.80
CA SER A 199 6.50 -5.70 -2.68
C SER A 199 6.02 -4.36 -2.12
N THR A 200 5.23 -3.65 -2.93
CA THR A 200 4.66 -2.32 -2.64
C THR A 200 3.12 -2.37 -2.54
N PRO A 201 2.53 -2.95 -1.48
CA PRO A 201 1.08 -3.10 -1.35
C PRO A 201 0.40 -1.82 -0.84
N THR A 202 0.47 -0.74 -1.63
CA THR A 202 0.05 0.61 -1.22
C THR A 202 -1.41 0.68 -0.76
N SER A 203 -2.33 -0.01 -1.44
CA SER A 203 -3.75 -0.01 -1.05
C SER A 203 -3.99 -0.64 0.32
N HIS A 204 -3.19 -1.64 0.69
CA HIS A 204 -3.27 -2.33 1.97
C HIS A 204 -2.70 -1.44 3.09
N ALA A 205 -1.64 -0.68 2.81
CA ALA A 205 -1.13 0.33 3.72
C ALA A 205 -2.17 1.42 4.02
N TYR A 206 -2.88 1.90 2.99
CA TYR A 206 -4.01 2.82 3.16
C TYR A 206 -5.12 2.21 4.01
N ALA A 207 -5.51 0.97 3.73
CA ALA A 207 -6.54 0.27 4.50
C ALA A 207 -6.14 0.13 5.97
N GLU A 208 -4.88 -0.21 6.27
CA GLU A 208 -4.41 -0.33 7.64
C GLU A 208 -4.40 1.00 8.39
N ALA A 209 -3.90 2.06 7.76
CA ALA A 209 -3.91 3.40 8.32
C ALA A 209 -5.34 3.91 8.55
N ALA A 210 -6.24 3.66 7.59
CA ALA A 210 -7.65 4.01 7.72
C ALA A 210 -8.31 3.24 8.86
N ALA A 211 -8.06 1.93 8.98
CA ALA A 211 -8.59 1.13 10.07
C ALA A 211 -8.09 1.61 11.44
N TYR A 212 -6.81 1.98 11.51
CA TYR A 212 -6.22 2.54 12.72
C TYR A 212 -6.88 3.86 13.11
N LEU A 213 -7.03 4.79 12.17
CA LEU A 213 -7.71 6.07 12.40
C LEU A 213 -9.19 5.90 12.78
N LEU A 214 -9.89 4.95 12.18
CA LEU A 214 -11.33 4.75 12.40
C LEU A 214 -11.64 3.88 13.63
N GLY A 215 -10.62 3.26 14.24
CA GLY A 215 -10.80 2.32 15.35
C GLY A 215 -11.55 1.06 14.93
N THR A 216 -11.25 0.56 13.74
CA THR A 216 -11.83 -0.66 13.14
C THR A 216 -10.73 -1.73 13.00
N THR A 217 -10.91 -2.72 12.12
CA THR A 217 -9.92 -3.76 11.83
C THR A 217 -9.91 -4.02 10.33
N THR A 218 -8.75 -4.41 9.79
CA THR A 218 -8.62 -4.94 8.42
C THR A 218 -8.78 -6.45 8.37
N THR A 219 -8.96 -7.11 9.53
CA THR A 219 -9.11 -8.56 9.60
C THR A 219 -10.41 -8.98 8.93
N ASN A 220 -10.30 -9.82 7.92
CA ASN A 220 -11.44 -10.52 7.33
C ASN A 220 -11.77 -11.78 8.15
N PRO A 221 -13.05 -12.15 8.32
CA PRO A 221 -13.40 -13.56 8.47
C PRO A 221 -13.07 -14.31 7.17
N VAL A 222 -12.74 -15.60 7.26
CA VAL A 222 -12.48 -16.48 6.11
C VAL A 222 -13.64 -16.37 5.11
N TYR A 223 -13.36 -15.97 3.87
CA TYR A 223 -14.38 -15.95 2.81
C TYR A 223 -14.36 -17.28 2.08
N ASN A 224 -15.51 -17.97 2.09
CA ASN A 224 -15.78 -19.08 1.18
C ASN A 224 -16.43 -18.48 -0.07
N PHE A 225 -15.68 -18.32 -1.15
CA PHE A 225 -16.32 -18.10 -2.44
C PHE A 225 -16.78 -19.45 -2.97
N VAL A 226 -18.05 -19.52 -3.38
CA VAL A 226 -18.55 -20.65 -4.14
C VAL A 226 -18.19 -20.37 -5.60
N ASN A 227 -16.96 -20.73 -5.99
CA ASN A 227 -16.50 -20.59 -7.37
C ASN A 227 -17.25 -21.61 -8.24
N LYS A 228 -17.97 -21.13 -9.27
CA LYS A 228 -18.71 -21.98 -10.21
C LYS A 228 -18.06 -21.89 -11.59
N PRO A 229 -17.30 -22.91 -12.02
CA PRO A 229 -16.65 -22.91 -13.33
C PRO A 229 -17.63 -22.65 -14.48
N LEU A 230 -17.15 -21.98 -15.52
CA LEU A 230 -17.89 -21.76 -16.77
C LEU A 230 -17.41 -22.73 -17.85
N ILE A 231 -18.33 -23.10 -18.74
CA ILE A 231 -18.06 -23.82 -19.98
C ILE A 231 -18.60 -23.01 -21.14
N GLU A 232 -17.78 -22.78 -22.17
CA GLU A 232 -18.21 -22.25 -23.46
C GLU A 232 -18.17 -23.38 -24.50
N ALA A 233 -19.34 -23.76 -25.01
CA ALA A 233 -19.50 -24.81 -26.02
C ALA A 233 -19.73 -24.20 -27.41
N TRP A 234 -19.15 -24.81 -28.43
CA TRP A 234 -19.13 -24.34 -29.82
C TRP A 234 -19.84 -25.32 -30.74
N TYR A 235 -20.73 -24.78 -31.57
CA TYR A 235 -21.56 -25.48 -32.53
C TYR A 235 -21.40 -24.92 -33.94
N SER A 236 -21.34 -25.81 -34.93
CA SER A 236 -21.35 -25.44 -36.35
C SER A 236 -22.64 -24.67 -36.69
N ALA A 237 -22.53 -23.55 -37.42
CA ALA A 237 -23.70 -22.77 -37.81
C ALA A 237 -24.60 -23.46 -38.84
N SER A 238 -24.08 -24.43 -39.61
CA SER A 238 -24.81 -25.05 -40.73
C SER A 238 -25.76 -26.18 -40.33
N ASN A 239 -25.42 -26.93 -39.29
CA ASN A 239 -26.15 -28.14 -38.88
C ASN A 239 -26.17 -28.34 -37.35
N ASN A 240 -25.62 -27.40 -36.58
CA ASN A 240 -25.56 -27.42 -35.13
C ASN A 240 -24.95 -28.70 -34.53
N SER A 241 -24.08 -29.41 -35.29
CA SER A 241 -23.69 -30.80 -34.98
C SER A 241 -22.22 -31.02 -34.63
N TYR A 242 -21.51 -29.99 -34.20
CA TYR A 242 -20.19 -30.14 -33.57
C TYR A 242 -20.29 -29.67 -32.12
N THR A 243 -19.67 -30.36 -31.17
CA THR A 243 -19.68 -29.94 -29.76
C THR A 243 -18.28 -30.07 -29.22
N ALA A 244 -17.50 -29.00 -29.39
CA ALA A 244 -16.29 -28.80 -28.62
C ALA A 244 -16.59 -27.77 -27.54
N TYR A 245 -15.97 -27.90 -26.38
CA TYR A 245 -16.08 -26.89 -25.34
C TYR A 245 -14.72 -26.55 -24.75
N ARG A 246 -14.63 -25.39 -24.12
CA ARG A 246 -13.48 -25.00 -23.29
C ARG A 246 -13.97 -24.57 -21.92
N LEU A 247 -13.12 -24.75 -20.92
CA LEU A 247 -13.47 -24.58 -19.52
C LEU A 247 -12.75 -23.36 -18.94
N CYS A 248 -13.43 -22.68 -18.02
CA CYS A 248 -12.86 -21.62 -17.22
C CYS A 248 -13.02 -22.00 -15.74
N ASP A 249 -11.90 -22.30 -15.09
CA ASP A 249 -11.87 -22.83 -13.73
C ASP A 249 -12.26 -21.77 -12.68
N LYS A 250 -12.10 -20.49 -13.00
CA LYS A 250 -12.44 -19.37 -12.10
C LYS A 250 -13.34 -18.37 -12.79
N ALA A 251 -14.57 -18.24 -12.31
CA ALA A 251 -15.55 -17.34 -12.89
C ALA A 251 -16.37 -16.61 -11.83
N GLU A 252 -16.79 -15.39 -12.18
CA GLU A 252 -17.73 -14.60 -11.41
C GLU A 252 -18.90 -14.19 -12.32
N GLY A 253 -20.10 -14.70 -12.00
CA GLY A 253 -21.26 -14.57 -12.88
C GLY A 253 -21.01 -15.23 -14.24
N GLU A 254 -21.07 -14.44 -15.31
CA GLU A 254 -20.84 -14.86 -16.70
C GLU A 254 -19.41 -14.55 -17.19
N THR A 255 -18.57 -13.98 -16.33
CA THR A 255 -17.21 -13.54 -16.67
C THR A 255 -16.19 -14.59 -16.27
N CYS A 256 -15.36 -15.00 -17.23
CA CYS A 256 -14.20 -15.83 -16.95
C CYS A 256 -13.07 -14.95 -16.37
N LEU A 257 -12.64 -15.23 -15.14
CA LEU A 257 -11.58 -14.50 -14.44
C LEU A 257 -10.20 -15.14 -14.66
N SER A 258 -10.16 -16.39 -15.10
CA SER A 258 -8.94 -17.06 -15.56
C SER A 258 -8.81 -16.99 -17.08
N SER A 259 -7.77 -17.63 -17.62
CA SER A 259 -7.74 -17.98 -19.04
C SER A 259 -8.73 -19.10 -19.34
N TRP A 260 -9.31 -19.10 -20.54
CA TRP A 260 -10.00 -20.27 -21.08
C TRP A 260 -9.00 -21.39 -21.37
N GLY A 261 -9.33 -22.61 -20.94
CA GLY A 261 -8.54 -23.79 -21.21
C GLY A 261 -8.55 -24.22 -22.68
N ALA A 262 -7.81 -25.30 -22.96
CA ALA A 262 -7.82 -25.93 -24.28
C ALA A 262 -9.20 -26.49 -24.65
N PHE A 263 -9.43 -26.65 -25.95
CA PHE A 263 -10.67 -27.25 -26.45
C PHE A 263 -10.72 -28.75 -26.14
N VAL A 264 -11.88 -29.19 -25.67
CA VAL A 264 -12.25 -30.57 -25.42
C VAL A 264 -13.35 -30.95 -26.41
N TYR A 265 -13.09 -32.00 -27.20
CA TYR A 265 -13.99 -32.47 -28.25
C TYR A 265 -14.96 -33.53 -27.73
N GLN A 266 -15.85 -33.12 -26.83
CA GLN A 266 -16.87 -33.95 -26.20
C GLN A 266 -18.13 -33.12 -25.91
N PRO A 267 -19.30 -33.75 -25.69
CA PRO A 267 -20.48 -33.04 -25.21
C PRO A 267 -20.23 -32.30 -23.89
N VAL A 268 -20.99 -31.23 -23.63
CA VAL A 268 -20.94 -30.53 -22.34
C VAL A 268 -21.27 -31.54 -21.23
N PRO A 269 -20.39 -31.71 -20.23
CA PRO A 269 -20.62 -32.65 -19.15
C PRO A 269 -21.86 -32.30 -18.33
N ALA A 270 -22.48 -33.31 -17.72
CA ALA A 270 -23.60 -33.12 -16.81
C ALA A 270 -23.22 -32.24 -15.61
N GLY A 271 -24.20 -31.57 -15.02
CA GLY A 271 -23.99 -30.70 -13.85
C GLY A 271 -23.69 -29.23 -14.17
N TYR A 272 -23.95 -28.80 -15.40
CA TYR A 272 -23.88 -27.39 -15.82
C TYR A 272 -25.26 -26.89 -16.29
N THR A 273 -25.60 -25.65 -15.93
CA THR A 273 -26.82 -24.95 -16.32
C THR A 273 -26.53 -23.96 -17.45
N TYR A 274 -27.39 -23.94 -18.46
CA TYR A 274 -27.29 -22.99 -19.58
C TYR A 274 -27.54 -21.56 -19.10
N LEU A 275 -26.68 -20.62 -19.51
CA LEU A 275 -26.83 -19.19 -19.24
C LEU A 275 -27.34 -18.46 -20.48
N LYS A 276 -26.56 -18.50 -21.57
CA LYS A 276 -26.82 -17.73 -22.79
C LYS A 276 -26.19 -18.34 -24.03
N ALA A 277 -26.61 -17.84 -25.19
CA ALA A 277 -26.04 -18.16 -26.49
C ALA A 277 -25.64 -16.87 -27.23
N TYR A 278 -24.61 -16.97 -28.07
CA TYR A 278 -24.11 -15.90 -28.92
C TYR A 278 -23.39 -16.50 -30.13
N SER A 279 -23.21 -15.71 -31.19
CA SER A 279 -22.54 -16.18 -32.41
C SER A 279 -21.32 -15.33 -32.71
N GLU A 280 -20.22 -15.98 -33.08
CA GLU A 280 -18.96 -15.30 -33.40
C GLU A 280 -18.17 -16.14 -34.41
N GLY A 281 -17.66 -15.50 -35.47
CA GLY A 281 -16.78 -16.15 -36.46
C GLY A 281 -17.39 -17.34 -37.20
N GLY A 282 -18.71 -17.34 -37.45
CA GLY A 282 -19.41 -18.46 -38.12
C GLY A 282 -19.75 -19.64 -37.21
N TRP A 283 -19.58 -19.49 -35.89
CA TRP A 283 -19.93 -20.50 -34.88
C TRP A 283 -21.06 -20.01 -33.99
N ASN A 284 -21.93 -20.93 -33.60
CA ASN A 284 -22.90 -20.72 -32.54
C ASN A 284 -22.27 -21.17 -31.22
N LYS A 285 -22.21 -20.28 -30.23
CA LYS A 285 -21.62 -20.53 -28.92
C LYS A 285 -22.69 -20.53 -27.83
N ARG A 286 -22.47 -21.33 -26.80
CA ARG A 286 -23.34 -21.41 -25.62
C ARG A 286 -22.50 -21.41 -24.35
N LEU A 287 -22.87 -20.57 -23.40
CA LEU A 287 -22.22 -20.45 -22.10
C LEU A 287 -23.03 -21.20 -21.04
N TYR A 288 -22.34 -22.01 -20.25
CA TYR A 288 -22.91 -22.79 -19.16
C TYR A 288 -22.15 -22.56 -17.85
N GLN A 289 -22.82 -22.67 -16.71
CA GLN A 289 -22.22 -22.56 -15.37
C GLN A 289 -22.46 -23.82 -14.56
N LYS A 290 -21.46 -24.28 -13.80
CA LYS A 290 -21.60 -25.47 -12.94
C LYS A 290 -22.68 -25.26 -11.87
N ASN A 291 -23.53 -26.26 -11.67
CA ASN A 291 -24.66 -26.21 -10.75
C ASN A 291 -24.20 -26.06 -9.28
N GLN A 292 -23.10 -26.71 -8.95
CA GLN A 292 -22.45 -26.65 -7.64
C GLN A 292 -21.06 -26.05 -7.78
N GLY A 293 -20.74 -25.06 -6.95
CA GLY A 293 -19.41 -24.47 -6.94
C GLY A 293 -18.47 -25.21 -5.99
N THR A 294 -17.18 -25.10 -6.26
CA THR A 294 -16.14 -25.46 -5.30
C THR A 294 -15.99 -24.31 -4.31
N SER A 295 -15.96 -24.62 -3.02
CA SER A 295 -15.61 -23.64 -2.00
C SER A 295 -14.11 -23.43 -2.06
N ASP A 296 -13.70 -22.31 -2.65
CA ASP A 296 -12.34 -21.84 -2.47
C ASP A 296 -12.30 -21.10 -1.13
N ILE A 297 -11.64 -21.71 -0.15
CA ILE A 297 -11.25 -21.04 1.08
C ILE A 297 -10.17 -20.03 0.67
N ILE A 298 -10.54 -18.77 0.51
CA ILE A 298 -9.55 -17.72 0.61
C ILE A 298 -9.30 -17.59 2.11
N SER A 299 -8.21 -18.20 2.56
CA SER A 299 -7.74 -18.04 3.94
C SER A 299 -7.75 -16.56 4.27
N ALA A 300 -8.53 -16.17 5.26
CA ALA A 300 -8.41 -14.85 5.84
C ALA A 300 -6.97 -14.62 6.32
N ALA A 301 -6.51 -13.38 6.21
CA ALA A 301 -5.35 -12.80 6.89
C ALA A 301 -3.97 -12.87 6.22
N THR A 302 -3.83 -13.03 4.90
CA THR A 302 -2.57 -12.63 4.24
C THR A 302 -2.50 -11.11 4.08
N ASP A 303 -3.62 -10.48 3.70
CA ASP A 303 -3.64 -9.08 3.26
C ASP A 303 -3.67 -8.08 4.44
N SER A 304 -4.27 -8.48 5.55
CA SER A 304 -4.40 -7.65 6.74
C SER A 304 -3.10 -7.62 7.53
N GLY A 305 -2.63 -6.41 7.85
CA GLY A 305 -1.54 -6.24 8.81
C GLY A 305 -1.99 -6.20 10.25
N PHE A 306 -3.30 -6.27 10.53
CA PHE A 306 -3.85 -6.10 11.87
C PHE A 306 -3.17 -7.00 12.88
N ALA A 307 -3.03 -8.30 12.61
CA ALA A 307 -2.35 -9.23 13.52
C ALA A 307 -0.88 -8.86 13.77
N LYS A 308 -0.19 -8.36 12.74
CA LYS A 308 1.25 -8.01 12.75
C LYS A 308 1.54 -6.64 13.37
N SER A 309 0.57 -5.75 13.41
CA SER A 309 0.69 -4.44 14.04
C SER A 309 0.93 -4.55 15.54
N ILE A 310 1.58 -3.53 16.10
CA ILE A 310 1.95 -3.49 17.52
C ILE A 310 0.73 -3.66 18.42
N SER A 311 0.84 -4.48 19.48
CA SER A 311 -0.28 -4.78 20.38
C SER A 311 -0.85 -3.54 21.06
N THR A 312 -0.01 -2.54 21.34
CA THR A 312 -0.40 -1.29 22.01
C THR A 312 -1.21 -0.34 21.13
N SER A 313 -1.33 -0.60 19.82
CA SER A 313 -2.23 0.17 18.96
C SER A 313 -3.66 -0.37 18.98
N LYS A 314 -3.95 -1.46 19.71
CA LYS A 314 -5.21 -2.21 19.67
C LYS A 314 -5.92 -2.21 21.02
N ASN A 315 -7.21 -2.51 21.01
CA ASN A 315 -8.00 -2.64 22.23
C ASN A 315 -7.53 -3.85 23.08
N ALA A 316 -7.98 -3.90 24.35
CA ALA A 316 -7.60 -4.99 25.27
C ALA A 316 -7.94 -6.39 24.73
N GLY A 317 -9.02 -6.50 23.95
CA GLY A 317 -9.45 -7.74 23.31
C GLY A 317 -8.69 -8.10 22.03
N GLN A 318 -7.78 -7.26 21.54
CA GLN A 318 -7.05 -7.45 20.27
C GLN A 318 -7.98 -7.69 19.07
N THR A 319 -9.16 -7.05 19.04
CA THR A 319 -10.18 -7.24 17.98
C THR A 319 -10.28 -6.06 17.02
N VAL A 320 -9.96 -4.85 17.50
CA VAL A 320 -9.95 -3.61 16.70
C VAL A 320 -8.81 -2.70 17.15
N TYR A 321 -8.49 -1.72 16.32
CA TYR A 321 -7.57 -0.66 16.67
C TYR A 321 -8.15 0.31 17.70
N ASN A 322 -7.26 0.86 18.53
CA ASN A 322 -7.55 2.04 19.33
C ASN A 322 -7.28 3.27 18.46
N SER A 323 -8.34 3.96 18.05
CA SER A 323 -8.22 5.18 17.27
C SER A 323 -7.41 6.24 18.04
N PRO A 324 -6.42 6.88 17.40
CA PRO A 324 -5.70 8.01 17.99
C PRO A 324 -6.45 9.34 17.83
N LEU A 325 -7.61 9.35 17.17
CA LEU A 325 -8.40 10.57 16.96
C LEU A 325 -9.06 11.04 18.27
N PRO A 326 -9.22 12.36 18.47
CA PRO A 326 -9.88 12.88 19.65
C PRO A 326 -11.35 12.42 19.71
N THR A 327 -11.83 12.10 20.90
CA THR A 327 -13.22 11.65 21.13
C THR A 327 -14.26 12.76 20.86
N THR A 328 -13.82 14.01 20.99
CA THR A 328 -14.57 15.23 20.70
C THR A 328 -13.87 15.99 19.58
N ALA A 329 -14.52 16.03 18.41
CA ALA A 329 -13.98 16.76 17.26
C ALA A 329 -14.02 18.26 17.52
N ALA A 330 -12.88 18.93 17.36
CA ALA A 330 -12.80 20.37 17.29
C ALA A 330 -12.84 20.82 15.82
N THR A 331 -13.36 22.03 15.56
CA THR A 331 -13.46 22.62 14.22
C THR A 331 -12.12 22.81 13.50
N CYS A 332 -11.00 22.63 14.22
CA CYS A 332 -9.64 22.83 13.72
C CYS A 332 -8.76 21.56 13.84
N ASP A 333 -9.37 20.38 14.07
CA ASP A 333 -8.64 19.12 14.04
C ASP A 333 -8.09 18.85 12.63
N GLY A 334 -6.82 18.49 12.54
CA GLY A 334 -6.16 18.12 11.28
C GLY A 334 -5.83 16.63 11.27
N GLN A 335 -6.29 15.88 10.27
CA GLN A 335 -6.13 14.42 10.22
C GLN A 335 -5.57 14.04 8.85
N GLY A 336 -4.40 13.41 8.82
CA GLY A 336 -3.71 13.08 7.58
C GLY A 336 -3.09 11.69 7.61
N VAL A 337 -3.29 10.95 6.52
CA VAL A 337 -2.52 9.75 6.20
C VAL A 337 -1.47 10.13 5.16
N TYR A 338 -0.20 9.95 5.49
CA TYR A 338 0.92 10.23 4.60
C TYR A 338 1.54 8.91 4.19
N ILE A 339 1.43 8.60 2.91
CA ILE A 339 1.94 7.36 2.33
C ILE A 339 3.13 7.74 1.46
N LEU A 340 4.31 7.31 1.88
CA LEU A 340 5.56 7.64 1.22
C LEU A 340 6.00 6.41 0.42
N SER A 341 5.69 6.39 -0.87
CA SER A 341 6.02 5.30 -1.80
C SER A 341 7.02 5.74 -2.86
N ASP A 342 7.87 4.83 -3.32
CA ASP A 342 8.83 5.10 -4.40
C ASP A 342 8.57 4.30 -5.69
N GLY A 343 7.64 3.36 -5.65
CA GLY A 343 7.36 2.42 -6.71
C GLY A 343 5.87 2.35 -7.06
N GLN A 344 5.60 1.73 -8.21
CA GLN A 344 4.24 1.41 -8.62
C GLN A 344 3.63 0.40 -7.64
N PRO A 345 2.38 0.62 -7.18
CA PRO A 345 1.66 -0.35 -6.37
C PRO A 345 1.66 -1.72 -7.04
N ASN A 346 2.00 -2.77 -6.29
CA ASN A 346 2.11 -4.12 -6.82
C ASN A 346 1.69 -5.16 -5.79
N ASN A 347 1.59 -6.42 -6.26
CA ASN A 347 1.17 -7.58 -5.47
C ASN A 347 -0.21 -7.46 -4.80
N THR A 348 -1.11 -6.72 -5.46
CA THR A 348 -2.52 -6.55 -5.13
C THR A 348 -3.35 -6.48 -6.42
N ASN A 349 -4.67 -6.60 -6.30
CA ASN A 349 -5.63 -6.34 -7.37
C ASN A 349 -6.87 -5.61 -6.79
N ASP A 350 -7.79 -5.19 -7.65
CA ASP A 350 -8.96 -4.40 -7.24
C ASP A 350 -9.85 -5.16 -6.25
N ALA A 351 -10.11 -6.45 -6.48
CA ALA A 351 -10.93 -7.27 -5.58
C ALA A 351 -10.35 -7.34 -4.16
N ARG A 352 -9.04 -7.59 -4.04
CA ARG A 352 -8.34 -7.63 -2.75
C ARG A 352 -8.31 -6.26 -2.08
N SER A 353 -7.99 -5.22 -2.84
CA SER A 353 -7.95 -3.83 -2.35
C SER A 353 -9.32 -3.36 -1.85
N ASN A 354 -10.38 -3.67 -2.59
CA ASN A 354 -11.76 -3.35 -2.22
C ASN A 354 -12.19 -4.12 -0.96
N ALA A 355 -11.85 -5.40 -0.86
CA ALA A 355 -12.19 -6.22 0.30
C ALA A 355 -11.54 -5.71 1.59
N ILE A 356 -10.23 -5.42 1.57
CA ILE A 356 -9.53 -4.91 2.76
C ILE A 356 -9.98 -3.49 3.13
N MET A 357 -10.25 -2.64 2.14
CA MET A 357 -10.75 -1.29 2.36
C MET A 357 -12.17 -1.30 2.96
N ALA A 358 -13.06 -2.17 2.47
CA ALA A 358 -14.39 -2.34 3.04
C ALA A 358 -14.32 -2.63 4.54
N LYS A 359 -13.37 -3.47 4.99
CA LYS A 359 -13.18 -3.75 6.42
C LYS A 359 -12.65 -2.56 7.21
N ALA A 360 -11.64 -1.87 6.68
CA ALA A 360 -11.14 -0.65 7.29
C ALA A 360 -12.27 0.37 7.52
N LEU A 361 -13.21 0.48 6.58
CA LEU A 361 -14.37 1.37 6.67
C LEU A 361 -15.55 0.78 7.46
N ASN A 362 -15.42 -0.43 7.99
CA ASN A 362 -16.48 -1.21 8.62
C ASN A 362 -17.76 -1.30 7.75
N GLN A 363 -17.56 -1.62 6.47
CA GLN A 363 -18.59 -1.83 5.45
C GLN A 363 -18.56 -3.29 4.96
N THR A 364 -19.65 -3.72 4.33
CA THR A 364 -19.75 -5.05 3.70
C THR A 364 -19.11 -5.08 2.32
N SER A 365 -19.07 -3.95 1.62
CA SER A 365 -18.43 -3.78 0.32
C SER A 365 -17.86 -2.36 0.17
N PHE A 366 -16.93 -2.23 -0.77
CA PHE A 366 -16.34 -0.96 -1.19
C PHE A 366 -16.04 -1.07 -2.68
N SER A 367 -16.28 0.00 -3.43
CA SER A 367 -15.89 0.13 -4.83
C SER A 367 -15.48 1.57 -5.07
N CYS A 368 -14.39 1.75 -5.81
CA CYS A 368 -14.03 3.02 -6.40
C CYS A 368 -14.46 3.00 -7.87
N ASP A 369 -15.61 3.58 -8.18
CA ASP A 369 -15.90 3.96 -9.57
C ASP A 369 -15.05 5.19 -9.90
N VAL A 370 -13.82 4.96 -10.34
CA VAL A 370 -13.09 5.98 -11.10
C VAL A 370 -13.72 6.05 -12.48
N SER A 371 -14.82 6.79 -12.60
CA SER A 371 -15.20 7.33 -13.89
C SER A 371 -14.00 8.14 -14.38
N ASN A 372 -13.57 7.93 -15.63
CA ASN A 372 -12.39 8.54 -16.26
C ASN A 372 -12.46 10.09 -16.40
N GLY A 373 -13.16 10.78 -15.51
CA GLY A 373 -13.32 12.24 -15.47
C GLY A 373 -12.14 13.00 -14.88
N LEU A 374 -10.95 12.40 -14.81
CA LEU A 374 -9.71 13.16 -14.60
C LEU A 374 -9.21 13.62 -15.97
N THR A 375 -9.84 14.68 -16.50
CA THR A 375 -9.24 15.46 -17.59
C THR A 375 -8.09 16.28 -16.99
N ASN A 376 -6.91 16.14 -17.60
CA ASN A 376 -5.70 16.93 -17.29
C ASN A 376 -5.97 18.44 -17.19
#